data_AF-A0A966L8T8-F1
#
_entry.id   AF-A0A966L8T8-F1
#
_cell.length_a   1.000
_cell.length_b   1.000
_cell.length_c   1.000
_cell.angle_alpha   90.00
_cell.angle_beta   90.00
_cell.angle_gamma   90.00
#
_symmetry.space_group_name_H-M   'P 1'
#
loop_
_entity.id
_entity.type
_entity.pdbx_description
1 polymer ?
#
loop_
_entity_poly.entity_id
_entity_poly.type
_entity_poly.pdbx_seq_one_letter_code
_entity_poly.pdbx_strand_id
1 'polypeptide(L)'
;MSSQSGGISQSNTGSMSGGMQASIGDNTQQVMHSQTSQPQGLSKEEVRELLDQLKEIVRDSLMPESFKKKAESRLESVIHEVEEEETDKQLVGGNLKRVAEVFEDAGKAVESGTNLLGKVEPIFRKLLGWLGLAKGFFGFC
;
A
#
# COMPACT_ATOMS: atom_id res chain seq x y z
N MET A 1 41.54 -46.21 -18.39
CA MET A 1 41.79 -45.30 -17.24
C MET A 1 40.44 -44.71 -16.89
N SER A 2 39.78 -45.28 -15.86
CA SER A 2 39.60 -44.64 -14.53
C SER A 2 38.57 -43.50 -14.62
N SER A 3 37.45 -43.39 -13.91
CA SER A 3 36.79 -44.10 -12.80
C SER A 3 35.35 -43.52 -12.77
N GLN A 4 34.28 -44.30 -12.57
CA GLN A 4 33.59 -44.48 -11.26
C GLN A 4 33.23 -43.14 -10.58
N SER A 5 31.95 -42.79 -10.40
CA SER A 5 31.12 -43.16 -9.24
C SER A 5 29.98 -42.12 -9.22
N GLY A 6 28.73 -42.35 -8.84
CA GLY A 6 28.08 -43.42 -8.10
C GLY A 6 26.73 -42.87 -7.57
N GLY A 7 25.81 -43.75 -7.21
CA GLY A 7 24.61 -43.44 -6.39
C GLY A 7 23.34 -43.22 -7.22
N ILE A 8 22.64 -44.26 -7.68
CA ILE A 8 21.65 -45.13 -6.99
C ILE A 8 20.33 -44.41 -6.62
N SER A 9 19.31 -44.78 -7.41
CA SER A 9 17.93 -45.18 -7.06
C SER A 9 17.15 -44.46 -5.97
N GLN A 10 15.93 -44.02 -6.31
CA GLN A 10 14.68 -44.76 -6.06
C GLN A 10 13.51 -44.02 -6.73
N SER A 11 12.78 -44.70 -7.63
CA SER A 11 11.39 -45.21 -7.43
C SER A 11 10.33 -44.12 -7.53
N ASN A 12 9.14 -44.28 -8.13
CA ASN A 12 8.45 -45.28 -8.92
C ASN A 12 7.07 -44.63 -9.23
N THR A 13 6.44 -44.97 -10.36
CA THR A 13 4.97 -44.86 -10.63
C THR A 13 4.31 -43.50 -10.39
N GLY A 14 3.87 -42.75 -11.40
CA GLY A 14 3.04 -43.18 -12.52
C GLY A 14 1.67 -42.50 -12.38
N SER A 15 1.37 -41.52 -13.24
CA SER A 15 0.05 -41.29 -13.84
C SER A 15 0.08 -40.09 -14.79
N MET A 16 -0.20 -40.45 -16.03
CA MET A 16 -0.38 -39.69 -17.25
C MET A 16 -1.55 -38.69 -17.16
N SER A 17 -1.35 -37.45 -17.62
CA SER A 17 -2.31 -36.56 -18.33
C SER A 17 -1.66 -35.16 -18.35
N GLY A 18 -1.06 -34.67 -19.43
CA GLY A 18 -1.65 -34.46 -20.75
C GLY A 18 -1.40 -32.98 -21.09
N GLY A 19 -0.31 -32.69 -21.80
CA GLY A 19 0.07 -31.31 -22.18
C GLY A 19 1.55 -31.16 -22.47
N MET A 20 2.05 -31.83 -23.52
CA MET A 20 3.37 -31.56 -24.08
C MET A 20 3.35 -30.20 -24.77
N GLN A 21 4.16 -29.25 -24.32
CA GLN A 21 4.83 -28.33 -25.25
C GLN A 21 6.20 -27.96 -24.70
N ALA A 22 7.19 -28.78 -25.08
CA ALA A 22 8.57 -28.35 -25.10
C ALA A 22 8.71 -27.25 -26.16
N SER A 23 9.11 -26.04 -25.73
CA SER A 23 9.87 -25.15 -26.59
C SER A 23 11.14 -24.82 -25.86
N ILE A 24 12.19 -25.51 -26.29
CA ILE A 24 13.59 -25.15 -26.04
C ILE A 24 13.81 -23.78 -26.69
N GLY A 25 14.23 -22.81 -25.90
CA GLY A 25 14.59 -21.48 -26.35
C GLY A 25 15.44 -20.82 -25.27
N ASP A 26 16.74 -20.80 -25.51
CA ASP A 26 17.75 -20.06 -24.76
C ASP A 26 17.27 -18.67 -24.36
N ASN A 27 16.93 -18.50 -23.08
CA ASN A 27 17.29 -17.29 -22.35
C ASN A 27 17.25 -17.56 -20.84
N THR A 28 18.44 -17.78 -20.30
CA THR A 28 18.74 -17.73 -18.87
C THR A 28 18.30 -16.40 -18.29
N GLN A 29 17.12 -16.37 -17.68
CA GLN A 29 16.80 -15.43 -16.62
C GLN A 29 16.10 -16.19 -15.48
N GLN A 30 16.91 -16.93 -14.73
CA GLN A 30 16.60 -17.19 -13.32
C GLN A 30 16.63 -15.84 -12.60
N VAL A 31 15.55 -15.07 -12.71
CA VAL A 31 15.24 -14.07 -11.71
C VAL A 31 14.54 -14.84 -10.59
N MET A 32 15.33 -15.30 -9.62
CA MET A 32 14.85 -15.53 -8.26
C MET A 32 14.40 -14.16 -7.71
N HIS A 33 13.26 -13.66 -8.18
CA HIS A 33 12.49 -12.76 -7.36
C HIS A 33 11.71 -13.69 -6.45
N SER A 34 12.09 -13.72 -5.18
CA SER A 34 11.24 -14.21 -4.11
C SER A 34 9.96 -13.36 -4.11
N GLN A 35 9.06 -13.64 -5.05
CA GLN A 35 7.65 -13.30 -4.91
C GLN A 35 7.13 -14.20 -3.80
N THR A 36 7.50 -13.83 -2.59
CA THR A 36 6.60 -13.97 -1.46
C THR A 36 5.33 -13.31 -1.93
N SER A 37 4.32 -14.12 -2.24
CA SER A 37 2.96 -13.70 -2.53
C SER A 37 2.40 -12.97 -1.30
N GLN A 38 2.85 -11.74 -1.09
CA GLN A 38 2.16 -10.75 -0.30
C GLN A 38 0.85 -10.48 -1.07
N PRO A 39 -0.32 -10.50 -0.41
CA PRO A 39 -1.55 -10.11 -1.07
C PRO A 39 -1.30 -8.74 -1.71
N GLN A 40 -1.67 -8.57 -2.99
CA GLN A 40 -1.47 -7.35 -3.78
C GLN A 40 -1.83 -6.11 -2.94
N GLY A 41 -0.82 -5.51 -2.30
CA GLY A 41 -0.92 -4.32 -1.50
C GLY A 41 -0.69 -3.11 -2.38
N LEU A 42 -1.10 -1.92 -1.92
CA LEU A 42 -0.84 -0.67 -2.63
C LEU A 42 0.68 -0.48 -2.85
N SER A 43 1.06 -0.14 -4.07
CA SER A 43 2.40 0.35 -4.44
C SER A 43 2.67 1.74 -3.84
N LYS A 44 3.93 2.19 -3.84
CA LYS A 44 4.26 3.55 -3.38
C LYS A 44 3.57 4.61 -4.24
N GLU A 45 3.47 4.37 -5.54
CA GLU A 45 2.80 5.24 -6.50
C GLU A 45 1.30 5.34 -6.21
N GLU A 46 0.62 4.21 -5.94
CA GLU A 46 -0.80 4.23 -5.56
C GLU A 46 -1.03 4.92 -4.21
N VAL A 47 -0.12 4.75 -3.24
CA VAL A 47 -0.17 5.49 -1.97
C VAL A 47 0.00 7.00 -2.21
N ARG A 48 0.94 7.38 -3.08
CA ARG A 48 1.17 8.78 -3.44
C ARG A 48 -0.05 9.40 -4.12
N GLU A 49 -0.70 8.67 -5.00
CA GLU A 49 -1.93 9.09 -5.68
C GLU A 49 -3.08 9.30 -4.69
N LEU A 50 -3.26 8.40 -3.73
CA LEU A 50 -4.25 8.55 -2.66
C LEU A 50 -3.99 9.79 -1.79
N LEU A 51 -2.71 10.11 -1.53
CA LEU A 51 -2.34 11.33 -0.80
C LEU A 51 -2.60 12.60 -1.61
N ASP A 52 -2.38 12.57 -2.93
CA ASP A 52 -2.76 13.68 -3.81
C ASP A 52 -4.28 13.88 -3.87
N GLN A 53 -5.06 12.80 -3.93
CA GLN A 53 -6.53 12.87 -3.85
C GLN A 53 -6.99 13.54 -2.54
N LEU A 54 -6.32 13.28 -1.41
CA LEU A 54 -6.60 14.01 -0.16
C LEU A 54 -6.28 15.50 -0.29
N LYS A 55 -5.18 15.88 -0.94
CA LYS A 55 -4.83 17.31 -1.18
C LYS A 55 -5.88 17.99 -2.05
N GLU A 56 -6.35 17.33 -3.11
CA GLU A 56 -7.43 17.84 -3.96
C GLU A 56 -8.72 18.06 -3.17
N ILE A 57 -9.12 17.07 -2.35
CA ILE A 57 -10.30 17.21 -1.48
C ILE A 57 -10.13 18.40 -0.52
N VAL A 58 -8.93 18.62 0.05
CA VAL A 58 -8.67 19.78 0.91
C VAL A 58 -8.89 21.09 0.15
N ARG A 59 -8.32 21.20 -1.05
CA ARG A 59 -8.42 22.40 -1.89
C ARG A 59 -9.86 22.74 -2.26
N ASP A 60 -10.62 21.74 -2.68
CA ASP A 60 -12.00 21.88 -3.15
C ASP A 60 -13.03 21.96 -2.01
N SER A 61 -12.63 21.64 -0.79
CA SER A 61 -13.54 21.69 0.36
C SER A 61 -13.96 23.11 0.73
N LEU A 62 -15.07 23.20 1.46
CA LEU A 62 -15.51 24.42 2.14
C LEU A 62 -14.88 24.57 3.55
N MET A 63 -13.76 23.90 3.82
CA MET A 63 -13.05 24.04 5.09
C MET A 63 -12.54 25.48 5.27
N PRO A 64 -12.50 26.00 6.51
CA PRO A 64 -11.83 27.26 6.79
C PRO A 64 -10.36 27.21 6.37
N GLU A 65 -9.83 28.33 5.89
CA GLU A 65 -8.49 28.42 5.31
C GLU A 65 -7.38 27.96 6.29
N SER A 66 -7.57 28.19 7.59
CA SER A 66 -6.66 27.71 8.63
C SER A 66 -6.57 26.19 8.69
N PHE A 67 -7.69 25.48 8.51
CA PHE A 67 -7.72 24.02 8.44
C PHE A 67 -7.14 23.51 7.13
N LYS A 68 -7.42 24.18 5.99
CA LYS A 68 -6.82 23.81 4.70
C LYS A 68 -5.30 23.82 4.76
N LYS A 69 -4.70 24.93 5.20
CA LYS A 69 -3.23 25.05 5.33
C LYS A 69 -2.64 24.00 6.26
N LYS A 70 -3.31 23.72 7.38
CA LYS A 70 -2.88 22.70 8.33
C LYS A 70 -2.94 21.30 7.73
N ALA A 71 -4.00 20.98 6.97
CA ALA A 71 -4.14 19.69 6.29
C ALA A 71 -3.09 19.53 5.19
N GLU A 72 -2.91 20.54 4.33
CA GLU A 72 -1.91 20.52 3.26
C GLU A 72 -0.49 20.33 3.80
N SER A 73 -0.09 21.11 4.81
CA SER A 73 1.24 20.98 5.42
C SER A 73 1.49 19.58 6.00
N ARG A 74 0.48 18.97 6.64
CA ARG A 74 0.61 17.61 7.17
C ARG A 74 0.64 16.56 6.07
N LEU A 75 -0.17 16.71 5.03
CA LEU A 75 -0.15 15.81 3.88
C LEU A 75 1.20 15.86 3.16
N GLU A 76 1.83 17.03 3.07
CA GLU A 76 3.17 17.17 2.49
C GLU A 76 4.25 16.44 3.30
N SER A 77 4.17 16.45 4.63
CA SER A 77 5.06 15.60 5.45
C SER A 77 4.84 14.13 5.10
N VAL A 78 3.59 13.65 5.14
CA VAL A 78 3.26 12.24 4.84
C VAL A 78 3.78 11.82 3.47
N ILE A 79 3.63 12.68 2.46
CA ILE A 79 4.14 12.46 1.11
C ILE A 79 5.66 12.29 1.13
N HIS A 80 6.37 13.22 1.77
CA HIS A 80 7.82 13.18 1.87
C HIS A 80 8.28 11.86 2.50
N GLU A 81 7.66 11.43 3.61
CA GLU A 81 8.00 10.16 4.26
C GLU A 81 7.67 8.91 3.42
N VAL A 82 6.64 8.96 2.56
CA VAL A 82 6.33 7.87 1.63
C VAL A 82 7.36 7.79 0.49
N GLU A 83 7.87 8.94 0.05
CA GLU A 83 8.83 9.04 -1.05
C GLU A 83 10.26 8.66 -0.64
N GLU A 84 10.56 8.57 0.66
CA GLU A 84 11.84 8.06 1.17
C GLU A 84 12.15 6.64 0.64
N GLU A 85 13.42 6.35 0.42
CA GLU A 85 13.91 5.05 -0.10
C GLU A 85 13.40 3.90 0.79
N GLU A 86 13.64 4.01 2.09
CA GLU A 86 13.08 3.16 3.13
C GLU A 86 11.92 3.86 3.85
N THR A 87 10.69 3.57 3.44
CA THR A 87 9.50 4.18 4.04
C THR A 87 9.24 3.65 5.45
N ASP A 88 9.34 4.52 6.45
CA ASP A 88 8.92 4.23 7.82
C ASP A 88 7.38 4.28 7.95
N LYS A 89 6.76 3.10 7.89
CA LYS A 89 5.30 2.95 8.02
C LYS A 89 4.75 3.41 9.39
N GLN A 90 5.54 3.35 10.47
CA GLN A 90 5.07 3.85 11.76
C GLN A 90 5.00 5.38 11.75
N LEU A 91 6.03 6.03 11.20
CA LEU A 91 6.07 7.49 11.07
C LEU A 91 4.97 7.99 10.12
N VAL A 92 4.81 7.35 8.96
CA VAL A 92 3.73 7.63 8.00
C VAL A 92 2.36 7.48 8.67
N GLY A 93 2.13 6.40 9.42
CA GLY A 93 0.88 6.20 10.16
C GLY A 93 0.63 7.26 11.23
N GLY A 94 1.66 7.67 11.97
CA GLY A 94 1.57 8.76 12.95
C GLY A 94 1.23 10.11 12.32
N ASN A 95 1.84 10.43 11.17
CA ASN A 95 1.55 11.67 10.45
C ASN A 95 0.17 11.62 9.78
N LEU A 96 -0.22 10.49 9.21
CA LEU A 96 -1.56 10.29 8.65
C LEU A 96 -2.65 10.44 9.71
N LYS A 97 -2.41 9.98 10.95
CA LYS A 97 -3.33 10.20 12.08
C LYS A 97 -3.58 11.67 12.32
N ARG A 98 -2.51 12.48 12.31
CA ARG A 98 -2.62 13.93 12.48
C ARG A 98 -3.36 14.60 11.33
N VAL A 99 -3.30 14.06 10.11
CA VAL A 99 -4.12 14.51 8.99
C VAL A 99 -5.59 14.22 9.27
N ALA A 100 -5.92 12.99 9.70
CA ALA A 100 -7.29 12.61 10.03
C ALA A 100 -7.90 13.48 11.15
N GLU A 101 -7.13 13.80 12.19
CA GLU A 101 -7.53 14.73 13.26
C GLU A 101 -7.91 16.12 12.71
N VAL A 102 -7.17 16.62 11.71
CA VAL A 102 -7.49 17.91 11.07
C VAL A 102 -8.80 17.83 10.29
N PHE A 103 -9.06 16.73 9.57
CA PHE A 103 -10.33 16.53 8.89
C PHE A 103 -11.51 16.40 9.88
N GLU A 104 -11.30 15.73 11.01
CA GLU A 104 -12.31 15.59 12.07
C GLU A 104 -12.64 16.94 12.71
N ASP A 105 -11.62 17.72 13.08
CA ASP A 105 -11.81 19.06 13.64
C ASP A 105 -12.48 20.01 12.64
N ALA A 106 -12.04 19.98 11.38
CA ALA A 106 -12.65 20.78 10.32
C ALA A 106 -14.11 20.36 10.08
N GLY A 107 -14.39 19.06 10.11
CA GLY A 107 -15.74 18.51 10.00
C GLY A 107 -16.66 18.95 11.14
N LYS A 108 -16.15 19.05 12.37
CA LYS A 108 -16.90 19.60 13.51
C LYS A 108 -17.14 21.11 13.39
N ALA A 109 -16.23 21.83 12.73
CA ALA A 109 -16.29 23.28 12.58
C ALA A 109 -17.21 23.78 11.45
N VAL A 110 -17.58 22.91 10.50
CA VAL A 110 -18.43 23.27 9.36
C VAL A 110 -19.68 22.41 9.27
N GLU A 111 -20.82 23.03 8.98
CA GLU A 111 -22.13 22.35 8.88
C GLU A 111 -22.15 21.26 7.79
N SER A 112 -21.28 21.38 6.77
CA SER A 112 -21.06 20.39 5.72
C SER A 112 -20.08 19.26 6.09
N GLY A 113 -19.62 19.18 7.35
CA GLY A 113 -18.53 18.31 7.77
C GLY A 113 -18.76 16.83 7.54
N THR A 114 -20.01 16.37 7.63
CA THR A 114 -20.41 14.98 7.39
C THR A 114 -20.10 14.53 5.95
N ASN A 115 -20.27 15.43 4.97
CA ASN A 115 -19.95 15.15 3.57
C ASN A 115 -18.43 15.11 3.31
N LEU A 116 -17.64 15.89 4.06
CA LEU A 116 -16.19 15.88 3.94
C LEU A 116 -15.61 14.57 4.48
N LEU A 117 -16.02 14.18 5.69
CA LEU A 117 -15.55 12.95 6.32
C LEU A 117 -15.89 11.71 5.48
N GLY A 118 -17.11 11.63 4.93
CA GLY A 118 -17.50 10.54 4.04
C GLY A 118 -16.67 10.44 2.76
N LYS A 119 -16.14 11.55 2.24
CA LYS A 119 -15.25 11.55 1.05
C LYS A 119 -13.85 11.03 1.36
N VAL A 120 -13.29 11.41 2.51
CA VAL A 120 -11.89 11.07 2.86
C VAL A 120 -11.76 9.70 3.52
N GLU A 121 -12.79 9.24 4.24
CA GLU A 121 -12.79 7.95 4.94
C GLU A 121 -12.33 6.77 4.07
N PRO A 122 -12.86 6.53 2.85
CA PRO A 122 -12.42 5.39 2.02
C PRO A 122 -10.94 5.49 1.63
N ILE A 123 -10.40 6.71 1.47
CA ILE A 123 -8.99 6.93 1.15
C ILE A 123 -8.12 6.59 2.37
N PHE A 124 -8.48 7.07 3.56
CA PHE A 124 -7.78 6.70 4.78
C PHE A 124 -7.81 5.19 5.04
N ARG A 125 -8.95 4.52 4.84
CA ARG A 125 -9.04 3.06 5.00
C ARG A 125 -8.05 2.31 4.10
N LYS A 126 -7.90 2.73 2.85
CA LYS A 126 -6.91 2.17 1.91
C LYS A 126 -5.48 2.38 2.41
N LEU A 127 -5.15 3.62 2.80
CA LEU A 127 -3.82 3.97 3.33
C LEU A 127 -3.49 3.17 4.61
N LEU A 128 -4.45 3.01 5.51
CA LEU A 128 -4.28 2.22 6.74
C LEU A 128 -4.14 0.72 6.47
N GLY A 129 -4.86 0.21 5.48
CA GLY A 129 -4.68 -1.16 5.00
C GLY A 129 -3.25 -1.40 4.52
N TRP A 130 -2.69 -0.46 3.76
CA TRP A 130 -1.29 -0.51 3.32
C TRP A 130 -0.28 -0.39 4.46
N LEU A 131 -0.61 0.39 5.50
CA LEU A 131 0.20 0.50 6.72
C LEU A 131 0.12 -0.73 7.62
N GLY A 132 -0.83 -1.64 7.39
CA GLY A 132 -1.13 -2.72 8.33
C GLY A 132 -1.79 -2.24 9.63
N LEU A 133 -2.32 -1.01 9.64
CA LEU A 133 -2.89 -0.31 10.81
C LEU A 133 -4.42 -0.23 10.77
N ALA A 134 -5.08 -1.11 10.02
CA ALA A 134 -6.53 -1.02 9.77
C ALA A 134 -7.43 -1.11 11.02
N LYS A 135 -6.91 -1.49 12.20
CA LYS A 135 -7.70 -1.56 13.45
C LYS A 135 -7.69 -0.22 14.19
N GLY A 136 -8.86 0.43 14.26
CA GLY A 136 -9.19 1.45 15.28
C GLY A 136 -8.76 2.89 14.99
N PHE A 137 -8.52 3.26 13.73
CA PHE A 137 -8.01 4.59 13.39
C PHE A 137 -9.06 5.71 13.42
N PHE A 138 -10.24 5.44 12.85
CA PHE A 138 -11.46 6.16 13.20
C PHE A 138 -12.16 5.27 14.23
N GLY A 139 -12.73 5.82 15.30
CA GLY A 139 -13.43 5.06 16.35
C GLY A 139 -14.70 4.31 15.90
N PHE A 140 -14.80 3.94 14.63
CA PHE A 140 -15.87 3.14 14.05
C PHE A 140 -15.56 1.64 14.25
N CYS A 141 -16.23 1.06 15.24
CA CYS A 141 -16.58 -0.37 15.28
C CYS A 141 -17.99 -0.53 14.68
#